data_AF-A0A7X3K1G0-F1
#
_entry.id   AF-A0A7X3K1G0-F1
#
_cell.length_a   1.000
_cell.length_b   1.000
_cell.length_c   1.000
_cell.angle_alpha   90.00
_cell.angle_beta   90.00
_cell.angle_gamma   90.00
#
_symmetry.space_group_name_H-M   'P 1'
#
loop_
_entity.id
_entity.type
_entity.pdbx_description
1 polymer ?
#
loop_
_entity_poly.entity_id
_entity_poly.type
_entity_poly.pdbx_seq_one_letter_code
_entity_poly.pdbx_strand_id
1 'polypeptide(L)'
;MNEKKIKKKFKTEKRFSSLSAELSLILESCLSDVEKLEAIKKLNTIATGSICRICLFEKKMDYPIFSDGLCRSHYAQRRASNRKLVKVPQKSCSVPGCENKYAARGYCSLHYSRVYTSGVDPNDIVKLSMPKITKRL
;
A
#
# COMPACT_ATOMS: atom_id res chain seq x y z
N MET A 1 2.05 -26.65 23.43
CA MET A 1 1.58 -26.48 22.03
C MET A 1 2.78 -26.13 21.13
N ASN A 2 3.07 -26.89 20.06
CA ASN A 2 4.27 -26.67 19.22
C ASN A 2 3.97 -25.78 18.02
N GLU A 3 4.50 -24.55 18.02
CA GLU A 3 4.24 -23.57 16.96
C GLU A 3 4.67 -24.01 15.57
N LYS A 4 5.84 -24.65 15.43
CA LYS A 4 6.36 -25.08 14.12
C LYS A 4 5.42 -26.12 13.50
N LYS A 5 4.89 -27.02 14.33
CA LYS A 5 3.93 -28.06 13.90
C LYS A 5 2.61 -27.42 13.45
N ILE A 6 2.09 -26.44 14.19
CA ILE A 6 0.85 -25.73 13.85
C ILE A 6 1.01 -24.90 12.57
N LYS A 7 2.10 -24.15 12.44
CA LYS A 7 2.43 -23.39 11.22
C LYS A 7 2.43 -24.28 9.97
N LYS A 8 2.91 -25.53 10.08
CA LYS A 8 2.90 -26.50 8.98
C LYS A 8 1.47 -26.90 8.57
N LYS A 9 0.53 -27.04 9.52
CA LYS A 9 -0.87 -27.36 9.22
C LYS A 9 -1.54 -26.27 8.37
N PHE A 10 -1.23 -25.00 8.64
CA PHE A 10 -1.77 -23.86 7.88
C PHE A 10 -1.25 -23.73 6.44
N LYS A 11 -0.23 -24.51 6.05
CA LYS A 11 0.30 -24.58 4.67
C LYS A 11 -0.44 -25.57 3.78
N THR A 12 -1.46 -26.25 4.30
CA THR A 12 -2.23 -27.26 3.57
C THR A 12 -3.62 -26.74 3.22
N GLU A 13 -4.27 -27.37 2.24
CA GLU A 13 -5.67 -27.06 1.89
C GLU A 13 -6.62 -27.32 3.07
N LYS A 14 -6.25 -28.25 3.96
CA LYS A 14 -6.99 -28.62 5.18
C LYS A 14 -6.76 -27.65 6.35
N ARG A 15 -6.30 -26.42 6.11
CA ARG A 15 -5.97 -25.44 7.17
C ARG A 15 -7.16 -25.10 8.08
N PHE A 16 -8.37 -25.00 7.55
CA PHE A 16 -9.56 -24.65 8.35
C PHE A 16 -10.09 -25.83 9.15
N SER A 17 -10.11 -27.04 8.57
CA SER A 17 -10.42 -28.24 9.33
C SER A 17 -9.37 -28.52 10.40
N SER A 18 -8.09 -28.24 10.12
CA SER A 18 -7.02 -28.31 11.11
C SER A 18 -7.21 -27.29 12.24
N LEU A 19 -7.59 -26.06 11.93
CA LEU A 19 -7.87 -25.02 12.94
C LEU A 19 -9.06 -25.41 13.82
N SER A 20 -10.15 -25.89 13.21
CA SER A 20 -11.34 -26.36 13.93
C SER A 20 -10.99 -27.47 14.92
N ALA A 21 -10.24 -28.49 14.47
CA ALA A 21 -9.82 -29.59 15.32
C ALA A 21 -8.93 -29.14 16.50
N GLU A 22 -8.01 -28.19 16.27
CA GLU A 22 -7.16 -27.65 17.36
C GLU A 22 -7.99 -26.85 18.38
N LEU A 23 -8.99 -26.09 17.93
CA LEU A 23 -9.90 -25.38 18.83
C LEU A 23 -10.73 -26.34 19.68
N SER A 24 -11.30 -27.39 19.08
CA SER A 24 -12.04 -28.43 19.81
C SER A 24 -11.20 -29.06 20.91
N LEU A 25 -9.96 -29.45 20.60
CA LEU A 25 -9.03 -30.03 21.57
C LEU A 25 -8.72 -29.09 22.75
N ILE A 26 -8.61 -27.78 22.50
CA ILE A 26 -8.39 -26.80 23.58
C ILE A 26 -9.63 -26.68 24.46
N LEU A 27 -10.82 -26.61 23.86
CA LEU A 27 -12.07 -26.45 24.60
C LEU A 27 -12.40 -27.68 25.47
N GLU A 28 -12.16 -28.88 24.94
CA GLU A 28 -12.38 -30.17 25.60
C GLU A 28 -11.31 -30.52 26.66
N SER A 29 -10.23 -29.75 26.75
CA SER A 29 -9.17 -30.00 27.72
C SER A 29 -9.58 -29.67 29.17
N CYS A 30 -8.93 -30.31 30.14
CA CYS A 30 -9.11 -30.06 31.57
C CYS A 30 -8.38 -28.79 32.08
N LEU A 31 -7.99 -27.88 31.20
CA LEU A 31 -7.33 -26.61 31.55
C LEU A 31 -8.30 -25.62 32.20
N SER A 32 -7.78 -24.68 32.97
CA SER A 32 -8.56 -23.53 33.46
C SER A 32 -8.98 -22.61 32.31
N ASP A 33 -10.03 -21.81 32.52
CA ASP A 33 -10.53 -20.88 31.49
C ASP A 33 -9.48 -19.85 31.06
N VAL A 34 -8.61 -19.43 31.98
CA VAL A 34 -7.50 -18.51 31.69
C VAL A 34 -6.49 -19.16 30.75
N GLU A 35 -6.13 -20.41 31.00
CA GLU A 35 -5.19 -21.17 30.15
C GLU A 35 -5.79 -21.48 28.78
N LYS A 36 -7.09 -21.83 28.72
CA LYS A 36 -7.83 -22.01 27.46
C LYS A 36 -7.81 -20.73 26.63
N LEU A 37 -8.11 -19.59 27.25
CA LEU A 37 -8.09 -18.29 26.58
C LEU A 37 -6.69 -17.97 26.04
N GLU A 38 -5.64 -18.22 26.82
CA GLU A 38 -4.27 -17.99 26.38
C GLU A 38 -3.86 -18.90 25.21
N ALA A 39 -4.27 -20.17 25.25
CA ALA A 39 -4.04 -21.13 24.16
C ALA A 39 -4.76 -20.70 22.86
N ILE A 40 -6.02 -20.27 22.96
CA ILE A 40 -6.82 -19.78 21.82
C ILE A 40 -6.16 -18.52 21.23
N LYS A 41 -5.72 -17.57 22.07
CA LYS A 41 -5.00 -16.36 21.62
C LYS A 41 -3.74 -16.72 20.85
N LYS A 42 -2.94 -17.67 21.37
CA LYS A 42 -1.73 -18.17 20.69
C LYS A 42 -2.07 -18.80 19.34
N LEU A 43 -3.08 -19.67 19.28
CA LEU A 43 -3.53 -20.31 18.04
C LEU A 43 -4.01 -19.29 17.00
N ASN A 44 -4.79 -18.30 17.41
CA ASN A 44 -5.28 -17.23 16.53
C ASN A 44 -4.11 -16.39 15.97
N THR A 45 -3.13 -16.05 16.81
CA THR A 45 -1.93 -15.31 16.39
C THR A 45 -1.13 -16.10 15.35
N ILE A 46 -0.97 -17.42 15.56
CA ILE A 46 -0.30 -18.28 14.59
C ILE A 46 -1.09 -18.37 13.28
N ALA A 47 -2.40 -18.55 13.34
CA ALA A 47 -3.27 -18.66 12.16
C ALA A 47 -3.23 -17.39 11.31
N THR A 48 -3.45 -16.22 11.93
CA THR A 48 -3.42 -14.91 11.26
C THR A 48 -2.04 -14.58 10.69
N GLY A 49 -0.98 -14.95 11.39
CA GLY A 49 0.41 -14.78 10.94
C GLY A 49 0.90 -15.81 9.93
N SER A 50 0.14 -16.88 9.65
CA SER A 50 0.54 -17.95 8.72
C SER A 50 -0.23 -17.93 7.40
N ILE A 51 -1.24 -17.07 7.26
CA ILE A 51 -2.11 -17.00 6.09
C ILE A 51 -1.94 -15.66 5.38
N CYS A 52 -1.71 -15.68 4.07
CA CYS A 52 -1.85 -14.48 3.26
C CYS A 52 -3.33 -14.24 2.94
N ARG A 53 -3.87 -13.08 3.35
CA ARG A 53 -5.31 -12.77 3.17
C ARG A 53 -5.73 -12.67 1.71
N ILE A 54 -4.85 -12.23 0.81
CA ILE A 54 -5.14 -12.14 -0.63
C ILE A 54 -5.18 -13.54 -1.27
N CYS A 55 -4.15 -14.35 -0.99
CA CYS A 55 -4.08 -15.75 -1.38
C CYS A 55 -5.30 -16.57 -0.90
N LEU A 56 -5.85 -16.25 0.27
CA LEU A 56 -7.04 -16.91 0.80
C LEU A 56 -8.24 -16.78 -0.15
N PHE A 57 -8.42 -15.62 -0.80
CA PHE A 57 -9.49 -15.39 -1.78
C PHE A 57 -9.16 -15.95 -3.17
N GLU A 58 -7.91 -15.88 -3.60
CA GLU A 58 -7.48 -16.34 -4.93
C GLU A 58 -7.12 -17.84 -5.02
N LYS A 59 -7.31 -18.61 -3.94
CA LYS A 59 -6.91 -20.03 -3.81
C LYS A 59 -5.41 -20.31 -4.06
N LYS A 60 -4.54 -19.31 -3.98
CA LYS A 60 -3.08 -19.50 -4.07
C LYS A 60 -2.51 -19.94 -2.73
N MET A 61 -1.60 -20.92 -2.71
CA MET A 61 -1.05 -21.50 -1.48
C MET A 61 0.32 -20.91 -1.16
N ASP A 62 0.34 -19.71 -0.57
CA ASP A 62 1.58 -19.08 -0.11
C ASP A 62 1.50 -18.59 1.34
N TYR A 63 2.66 -18.56 2.01
CA TYR A 63 2.82 -18.13 3.40
C TYR A 63 3.32 -16.67 3.49
N PRO A 64 2.91 -15.91 4.51
CA PRO A 64 3.35 -14.53 4.72
C PRO A 64 4.81 -14.41 5.19
N ILE A 65 5.49 -13.32 4.85
CA ILE A 65 6.90 -13.05 5.21
C ILE A 65 7.05 -12.42 6.61
N PHE A 66 6.21 -12.80 7.57
CA PHE A 66 6.13 -12.20 8.91
C PHE A 66 5.36 -10.87 8.97
N SER A 67 4.56 -10.74 10.04
CA SER A 67 3.75 -9.60 10.54
C SER A 67 2.70 -8.95 9.64
N ASP A 68 2.84 -8.96 8.31
CA ASP A 68 1.99 -8.13 7.44
C ASP A 68 0.79 -8.87 6.84
N GLY A 69 0.61 -10.15 7.16
CA GLY A 69 -0.45 -10.98 6.58
C GLY A 69 -0.34 -11.11 5.05
N LEU A 70 0.83 -10.85 4.47
CA LEU A 70 1.12 -10.92 3.03
C LEU A 70 2.28 -11.86 2.73
N CYS A 71 2.10 -12.71 1.71
CA CYS A 71 3.18 -13.52 1.13
C CYS A 71 4.16 -12.66 0.34
N ARG A 72 5.28 -13.27 -0.08
CA ARG A 72 6.36 -12.55 -0.77
C ARG A 72 5.92 -11.83 -2.03
N SER A 73 5.12 -12.49 -2.86
CA SER A 73 4.56 -11.91 -4.09
C SER A 73 3.63 -10.74 -3.77
N HIS A 74 2.66 -10.94 -2.88
CA HIS A 74 1.69 -9.89 -2.52
C HIS A 74 2.32 -8.72 -1.75
N TYR A 75 3.34 -8.97 -0.94
CA TYR A 75 4.10 -7.91 -0.29
C TYR A 75 4.84 -7.04 -1.32
N ALA A 76 5.52 -7.67 -2.29
CA ALA A 76 6.21 -6.98 -3.37
C ALA A 76 5.21 -6.19 -4.24
N GLN A 77 4.06 -6.79 -4.56
CA GLN A 77 2.99 -6.13 -5.31
C GLN A 77 2.44 -4.92 -4.56
N ARG A 78 2.16 -5.04 -3.25
CA ARG A 78 1.70 -3.89 -2.44
C ARG A 78 2.72 -2.76 -2.43
N ARG A 79 4.02 -3.07 -2.30
CA ARG A 79 5.09 -2.06 -2.40
C ARG A 79 5.14 -1.40 -3.78
N ALA A 80 4.99 -2.18 -4.84
CA ALA A 80 4.97 -1.66 -6.21
C ALA A 80 3.73 -0.80 -6.49
N SER A 81 2.55 -1.18 -5.98
CA SER A 81 1.29 -0.46 -6.14
C SER A 81 1.25 0.84 -5.34
N ASN A 82 1.78 0.85 -4.11
CA ASN A 82 1.90 2.07 -3.30
C ASN A 82 2.82 3.13 -3.95
N ARG A 83 3.74 2.73 -4.84
CA ARG A 83 4.55 3.67 -5.64
C ARG A 83 3.71 4.42 -6.70
N LYS A 84 2.56 3.89 -7.12
CA LYS A 84 1.70 4.47 -8.18
C LYS A 84 0.58 5.38 -7.68
N LEU A 85 0.27 5.37 -6.37
CA LEU A 85 -0.90 6.07 -5.82
C LEU A 85 -0.68 7.55 -5.44
N VAL A 86 0.53 8.11 -5.59
CA VAL A 86 0.72 9.55 -5.43
C VAL A 86 0.43 10.26 -6.75
N LYS A 87 -0.85 10.30 -7.15
CA LYS A 87 -1.34 11.34 -8.07
C LYS A 87 -1.54 12.59 -7.21
N VAL A 88 -0.48 13.37 -7.01
CA VAL A 88 -0.58 14.68 -6.32
C VAL A 88 -1.67 15.48 -7.04
N PRO A 89 -2.63 16.11 -6.33
CA PRO A 89 -3.58 17.02 -6.97
C PRO A 89 -2.78 18.06 -7.76
N GLN A 90 -3.11 18.20 -9.05
CA GLN A 90 -2.41 19.15 -9.91
C GLN A 90 -2.69 20.54 -9.36
N LYS A 91 -1.69 21.10 -8.68
CA LYS A 91 -1.69 22.50 -8.26
C LYS A 91 -1.95 23.34 -9.51
N SER A 92 -2.69 24.44 -9.39
CA SER A 92 -2.77 25.43 -10.46
C SER A 92 -1.42 26.14 -10.60
N CYS A 93 -1.22 26.83 -11.72
CA CYS A 93 -0.06 27.69 -11.90
C CYS A 93 -0.04 28.79 -10.84
N SER A 94 1.13 29.08 -10.27
CA SER A 94 1.31 30.17 -9.30
C SER A 94 1.20 31.58 -9.89
N VAL A 95 0.98 31.72 -11.21
CA VAL A 95 0.83 33.03 -11.86
C VAL A 95 -0.62 33.47 -11.66
N PRO A 96 -0.88 34.65 -11.05
CA PRO A 96 -2.23 35.15 -10.85
C PRO A 96 -3.04 35.17 -12.15
N GLY A 97 -4.26 34.64 -12.13
CA GLY A 97 -5.12 34.54 -13.33
C GLY A 97 -4.78 33.39 -14.29
N CYS A 98 -3.79 32.54 -13.98
CA CYS A 98 -3.48 31.36 -14.79
C CYS A 98 -4.10 30.08 -14.19
N GLU A 99 -5.15 29.59 -14.83
CA GLU A 99 -5.84 28.35 -14.40
C GLU A 99 -5.18 27.07 -14.96
N ASN A 100 -4.09 27.22 -15.71
CA ASN A 100 -3.40 26.07 -16.28
C ASN A 100 -2.78 25.19 -15.20
N LYS A 101 -2.77 23.90 -15.50
CA LYS A 101 -2.16 22.87 -14.65
C LYS A 101 -0.68 23.13 -14.47
N TYR A 102 -0.25 23.03 -13.22
CA TYR A 102 1.15 23.06 -12.83
C TYR A 102 1.97 21.97 -13.55
N ALA A 103 3.09 22.38 -14.16
CA ALA A 103 4.03 21.49 -14.84
C ALA A 103 5.31 21.26 -14.01
N ALA A 104 6.02 22.34 -13.61
CA ALA A 104 7.25 22.25 -12.81
C ALA A 104 7.60 23.59 -12.10
N ARG A 105 8.17 23.50 -10.89
CA ARG A 105 8.56 24.62 -9.99
C ARG A 105 7.50 25.70 -9.67
N GLY A 106 6.28 25.34 -9.30
CA GLY A 106 5.11 26.24 -9.18
C GLY A 106 4.43 26.71 -10.50
N TYR A 107 5.01 26.48 -11.68
CA TYR A 107 4.52 27.07 -12.94
C TYR A 107 3.91 26.06 -13.93
N CYS A 108 2.97 26.50 -14.77
CA CYS A 108 2.56 25.74 -15.96
C CYS A 108 3.71 25.67 -16.98
N SER A 109 3.60 24.83 -18.00
CA SER A 109 4.69 24.60 -18.98
C SER A 109 5.15 25.89 -19.67
N LEU A 110 4.21 26.80 -19.95
CA LEU A 110 4.49 28.11 -20.54
C LEU A 110 5.31 29.01 -19.61
N HIS A 111 4.82 29.22 -18.39
CA HIS A 111 5.47 30.09 -17.41
C HIS A 111 6.80 29.52 -16.94
N TYR A 112 6.91 28.18 -16.82
CA TYR A 112 8.18 27.52 -16.54
C TYR A 112 9.22 27.84 -17.62
N SER A 113 8.85 27.76 -18.90
CA SER A 113 9.76 28.07 -20.00
C SER A 113 10.17 29.55 -19.99
N ARG A 114 9.27 30.48 -19.67
CA ARG A 114 9.63 31.90 -19.55
C ARG A 114 10.64 32.15 -18.45
N VAL A 115 10.41 31.59 -17.27
CA VAL A 115 11.30 31.78 -16.11
C VAL A 115 12.66 31.12 -16.34
N TYR A 116 12.67 29.86 -16.77
CA TYR A 116 13.89 29.04 -16.75
C TYR A 116 14.56 28.85 -18.11
N THR A 117 13.89 29.14 -19.21
CA THR A 117 14.48 29.10 -20.57
C THR A 117 14.74 30.51 -21.09
N SER A 118 13.77 31.42 -20.95
CA SER A 118 13.88 32.79 -21.43
C SER A 118 14.49 33.76 -20.42
N GLY A 119 14.72 33.32 -19.16
CA GLY A 119 15.33 34.14 -18.11
C GLY A 119 14.44 35.28 -17.60
N VAL A 120 13.11 35.15 -17.73
CA VAL A 120 12.16 36.11 -17.16
C VAL A 120 12.18 35.99 -15.63
N ASP A 121 12.29 37.12 -14.93
CA ASP A 121 12.21 37.13 -13.47
C ASP A 121 10.87 36.52 -13.01
N PRO A 122 10.87 35.50 -12.14
CA PRO A 122 9.65 34.87 -11.65
C PRO A 122 8.69 35.83 -10.91
N ASN A 123 9.17 36.98 -10.43
CA ASN A 123 8.34 38.02 -9.80
C ASN A 123 7.80 39.05 -10.81
N ASP A 124 8.25 39.04 -12.07
CA ASP A 124 7.75 39.93 -13.12
C ASP A 124 6.44 39.37 -13.73
N ILE A 125 5.34 39.60 -13.01
CA ILE A 125 4.01 39.12 -13.38
C ILE A 125 3.58 39.65 -14.75
N VAL A 126 4.02 40.85 -15.13
CA VAL A 126 3.68 41.48 -16.41
C VAL A 126 4.26 40.67 -17.56
N LYS A 127 5.58 40.38 -17.54
CA LYS A 127 6.23 39.57 -18.57
C LYS A 127 5.73 38.12 -18.57
N LEU A 128 5.41 37.57 -17.40
CA LEU A 128 4.83 36.24 -17.32
C LEU A 128 3.42 36.18 -17.93
N SER A 129 2.62 37.25 -17.82
CA SER A 129 1.24 37.29 -18.32
C SER A 129 1.12 37.70 -19.79
N MET A 130 2.21 38.07 -20.46
CA MET A 130 2.18 38.43 -21.88
C MET A 130 1.71 37.24 -22.75
N PRO A 131 0.92 37.44 -23.81
CA PRO A 131 0.58 36.37 -24.75
C PRO A 131 1.83 35.88 -25.51
N LYS A 132 1.83 34.64 -26.01
CA LYS A 132 2.90 34.15 -26.91
C LYS A 132 2.85 35.00 -28.19
N ILE A 133 3.90 35.79 -28.45
CA ILE A 133 4.08 36.41 -29.78
C ILE A 133 4.46 35.28 -30.74
N THR A 134 3.48 34.64 -31.36
CA THR A 134 3.74 33.73 -32.48
C THR A 134 4.09 34.59 -33.68
N LYS A 135 5.39 34.77 -33.97
CA LYS A 135 5.79 35.23 -35.31
C LYS A 135 5.35 34.14 -36.30
N ARG A 136 4.25 34.38 -37.02
CA ARG A 136 4.00 33.71 -38.29
C ARG A 136 5.06 34.25 -39.26
N LEU A 137 6.00 33.39 -39.63
CA LEU A 137 6.69 33.46 -40.90
C LEU A 137 5.92 32.53 -41.86
#